data_AF-A0A930T862-F1
#
_entry.id   AF-A0A930T862-F1
#
_cell.length_a   1.000
_cell.length_b   1.000
_cell.length_c   1.000
_cell.angle_alpha   90.00
_cell.angle_beta   90.00
_cell.angle_gamma   90.00
#
_symmetry.space_group_name_H-M   'P 1'
#
loop_
_entity.id
_entity.type
_entity.pdbx_description
1 polymer ?
#
loop_
_entity_poly.entity_id
_entity_poly.type
_entity_poly.pdbx_seq_one_letter_code
_entity_poly.pdbx_strand_id
1 'polypeptide(L)'
;MFKTVQVVKTPSVERLLDLWAQRYALDLPSTSLENFSSDSELLENASSQGRALTATKLKDTVLNANCQMAWVQTKSLYAYIPNIFDLSEARRITQFAFRVYKKLIEVYQKQSPSEDEALTKQWLTAYGMPTIQELAYALEPTLLVFQEQHIASKDWRSLGFMTTQLNFTNKLIIKKLKPTERVLLGPYLKFVEEQVAIPWQRVCVAGVKHELSSAEFRLVEEMLPAAPSIAQAVYNRFLELLPEYRSHRGFLRDSDVAHSCIRDLNMFQAYLWLCLLEASIAPIQQELLPLCAMVVEGVNIKWELTEKWWQVLTDEILSRVTPENKQLLLPYTQQVQELFWQGRHRLGYQE
;
A
#
# COMPACT_ATOMS: atom_id res chain seq x y z
N MET A 1 -7.45 -2.28 -9.18
CA MET A 1 -7.76 -3.62 -8.59
C MET A 1 -6.55 -4.53 -8.76
N PHE A 2 -6.26 -5.44 -7.82
CA PHE A 2 -5.14 -6.38 -7.94
C PHE A 2 -5.41 -7.34 -9.11
N LYS A 3 -4.41 -7.50 -9.96
CA LYS A 3 -4.48 -8.30 -11.20
C LYS A 3 -3.22 -9.13 -11.26
N THR A 4 -3.34 -10.39 -11.68
CA THR A 4 -2.18 -11.17 -12.11
C THR A 4 -1.52 -10.43 -13.26
N VAL A 5 -0.22 -10.17 -13.13
CA VAL A 5 0.57 -9.58 -14.20
C VAL A 5 1.80 -10.44 -14.43
N GLN A 6 1.99 -10.89 -15.68
CA GLN A 6 3.20 -11.60 -16.06
C GLN A 6 4.36 -10.61 -16.10
N VAL A 7 5.37 -10.83 -15.26
CA VAL A 7 6.56 -10.01 -15.22
C VAL A 7 7.51 -10.44 -16.33
N VAL A 8 7.66 -9.59 -17.34
CA VAL A 8 8.65 -9.79 -18.43
C VAL A 8 9.95 -9.11 -18.01
N LYS A 9 11.07 -9.86 -18.02
CA LYS A 9 12.38 -9.31 -17.67
C LYS A 9 12.90 -8.42 -18.80
N THR A 10 12.91 -7.12 -18.54
CA THR A 10 13.57 -6.10 -19.36
C THR A 10 14.32 -5.15 -18.41
N PRO A 11 15.36 -4.43 -18.87
CA PRO A 11 16.10 -3.51 -18.01
C PRO A 11 15.20 -2.49 -17.30
N SER A 12 14.20 -1.95 -18.01
CA SER A 12 13.23 -1.00 -17.47
C SER A 12 12.37 -1.62 -16.36
N VAL A 13 11.86 -2.84 -16.58
CA VAL A 13 11.04 -3.54 -15.57
C VAL A 13 11.87 -3.88 -14.34
N GLU A 14 13.09 -4.41 -14.51
CA GLU A 14 14.01 -4.75 -13.41
C GLU A 14 14.34 -3.50 -12.58
N ARG A 15 14.62 -2.39 -13.25
CA ARG A 15 14.89 -1.12 -12.58
C ARG A 15 13.71 -0.63 -11.74
N LEU A 16 12.49 -0.68 -12.25
CA LEU A 16 11.30 -0.27 -11.49
C LEU A 16 11.00 -1.23 -10.33
N LEU A 17 11.27 -2.51 -10.48
CA LEU A 17 11.13 -3.48 -9.39
C LEU A 17 12.12 -3.20 -8.25
N ASP A 18 13.36 -2.83 -8.57
CA ASP A 18 14.34 -2.43 -7.56
C ASP A 18 13.87 -1.19 -6.79
N LEU A 19 13.35 -0.18 -7.49
CA LEU A 19 12.79 1.02 -6.85
C LEU A 19 11.54 0.70 -6.02
N TRP A 20 10.70 -0.23 -6.49
CA TRP A 20 9.55 -0.69 -5.71
C TRP A 20 9.99 -1.42 -4.44
N ALA A 21 11.02 -2.28 -4.52
CA ALA A 21 11.57 -3.00 -3.38
C ALA A 21 12.09 -2.05 -2.29
N GLN A 22 12.69 -0.91 -2.67
CA GLN A 22 13.18 0.10 -1.72
C GLN A 22 12.08 0.63 -0.78
N ARG A 23 10.81 0.58 -1.17
CA ARG A 23 9.68 0.98 -0.29
C ARG A 23 9.54 0.12 0.97
N TYR A 24 10.10 -1.09 0.94
CA TYR A 24 10.07 -2.06 2.03
C TYR A 24 11.47 -2.35 2.57
N ALA A 25 12.49 -1.65 2.07
CA ALA A 25 13.80 -1.65 2.71
C ALA A 25 13.68 -1.05 4.12
N LEU A 26 14.54 -1.51 5.02
CA LEU A 26 14.60 -0.95 6.35
C LEU A 26 15.28 0.42 6.27
N ASP A 27 14.54 1.47 6.65
CA ASP A 27 15.06 2.83 6.81
C ASP A 27 16.00 2.87 8.01
N LEU A 28 17.23 2.43 7.80
CA LEU A 28 18.30 2.49 8.78
C LEU A 28 19.23 3.63 8.38
N PRO A 29 19.40 4.67 9.22
CA PRO A 29 20.46 5.66 9.03
C PRO A 29 21.81 4.95 8.85
N SER A 30 22.68 5.46 7.99
CA SER A 30 23.98 4.85 7.70
C SER A 30 24.84 4.61 8.96
N THR A 31 24.72 5.47 9.96
CA THR A 31 25.33 5.34 11.30
C THR A 31 24.67 4.28 12.18
N SER A 32 23.42 3.91 11.89
CA SER A 32 22.71 2.84 12.58
C SER A 32 23.11 1.48 12.05
N LEU A 33 23.43 1.32 10.76
CA LEU A 33 23.88 0.04 10.20
C LEU A 33 25.16 -0.52 10.87
N GLU A 34 26.09 0.35 11.27
CA GLU A 34 27.29 -0.04 12.04
C GLU A 34 26.93 -0.48 13.47
N ASN A 35 25.98 0.20 14.10
CA ASN A 35 25.46 -0.16 15.43
C ASN A 35 24.55 -1.40 15.39
N PHE A 36 23.81 -1.63 14.29
CA PHE A 36 22.89 -2.77 14.10
C PHE A 36 23.60 -4.05 13.69
N SER A 37 24.73 -3.95 12.98
CA SER A 37 25.65 -5.09 12.78
C SER A 37 26.23 -5.59 14.11
N SER A 38 26.15 -4.75 15.16
CA SER A 38 26.55 -5.05 16.54
C SER A 38 25.35 -5.42 17.44
N ASP A 39 24.11 -5.31 16.95
CA ASP A 39 22.89 -5.57 17.73
C ASP A 39 22.56 -7.07 17.71
N SER A 40 23.09 -7.78 18.71
CA SER A 40 22.90 -9.22 18.87
C SER A 40 21.43 -9.64 18.87
N GLU A 41 20.50 -8.81 19.37
CA GLU A 41 19.08 -9.18 19.43
C GLU A 41 18.44 -9.13 18.04
N LEU A 42 18.83 -8.19 17.17
CA LEU A 42 18.29 -8.13 15.81
C LEU A 42 18.79 -9.30 14.95
N LEU A 43 20.09 -9.61 15.03
CA LEU A 43 20.68 -10.76 14.33
C LEU A 43 20.08 -12.09 14.80
N GLU A 44 19.89 -12.24 16.12
CA GLU A 44 19.22 -13.41 16.69
C GLU A 44 17.79 -13.54 16.15
N ASN A 45 17.01 -12.45 16.14
CA ASN A 45 15.63 -12.46 15.61
C ASN A 45 15.57 -12.65 14.09
N ALA A 46 16.59 -12.25 13.35
CA ALA A 46 16.69 -12.43 11.90
C ALA A 46 17.12 -13.85 11.49
N SER A 47 17.71 -14.62 12.42
CA SER A 47 18.09 -16.01 12.21
C SER A 47 16.89 -16.93 11.96
N SER A 48 17.13 -18.13 11.42
CA SER A 48 16.10 -19.16 11.22
C SER A 48 15.32 -19.47 12.49
N GLN A 49 16.03 -19.55 13.62
CA GLN A 49 15.42 -19.82 14.93
C GLN A 49 14.60 -18.61 15.41
N GLY A 50 15.14 -17.39 15.30
CA GLY A 50 14.44 -16.16 15.69
C GLY A 50 13.16 -15.92 14.90
N ARG A 51 13.21 -16.17 13.59
CA ARG A 51 12.05 -16.08 12.69
C ARG A 51 11.02 -17.17 13.02
N ALA A 52 11.45 -18.40 13.30
CA ALA A 52 10.56 -19.46 13.75
C ALA A 52 9.90 -19.14 15.09
N LEU A 53 10.61 -18.51 16.04
CA LEU A 53 10.05 -18.04 17.31
C LEU A 53 9.00 -16.94 17.11
N THR A 54 9.30 -15.96 16.24
CA THR A 54 8.36 -14.91 15.85
C THR A 54 7.10 -15.50 15.19
N ALA A 55 7.27 -16.45 14.26
CA ALA A 55 6.18 -17.16 13.60
C ALA A 55 5.34 -17.97 14.60
N THR A 56 5.97 -18.65 15.55
CA THR A 56 5.29 -19.42 16.61
C THR A 56 4.50 -18.51 17.55
N LYS A 57 5.02 -17.33 17.87
CA LYS A 57 4.30 -16.29 18.62
C LYS A 57 3.02 -15.86 17.88
N LEU A 58 3.09 -15.79 16.56
CA LEU A 58 1.97 -15.51 15.66
C LEU A 58 1.32 -16.80 15.12
N LYS A 59 1.28 -17.89 15.89
CA LYS A 59 0.60 -19.13 15.47
C LYS A 59 -0.87 -18.90 15.08
N ASP A 60 -1.44 -19.86 14.35
CA ASP A 60 -2.80 -19.82 13.79
C ASP A 60 -3.87 -19.29 14.77
N THR A 61 -3.83 -19.67 16.05
CA THR A 61 -4.79 -19.17 17.06
C THR A 61 -4.70 -17.65 17.25
N VAL A 62 -3.48 -17.10 17.32
CA VAL A 62 -3.25 -15.67 17.54
C VAL A 62 -3.60 -14.88 16.29
N LEU A 63 -3.19 -15.36 15.11
CA LEU A 63 -3.55 -14.73 13.84
C LEU A 63 -5.06 -14.73 13.63
N ASN A 64 -5.73 -15.86 13.89
CA ASN A 64 -7.18 -15.94 13.78
C ASN A 64 -7.85 -14.97 14.77
N ALA A 65 -7.43 -14.96 16.05
CA ALA A 65 -7.96 -14.02 17.03
C ALA A 65 -7.77 -12.56 16.60
N ASN A 66 -6.58 -12.20 16.09
CA ASN A 66 -6.31 -10.85 15.58
C ASN A 66 -7.22 -10.50 14.39
N CYS A 67 -7.43 -11.43 13.45
CA CYS A 67 -8.34 -11.20 12.32
C CYS A 67 -9.79 -11.02 12.79
N GLN A 68 -10.27 -11.81 13.76
CA GLN A 68 -11.61 -11.66 14.33
C GLN A 68 -11.76 -10.33 15.07
N MET A 69 -10.75 -9.91 15.83
CA MET A 69 -10.74 -8.61 16.52
C MET A 69 -10.70 -7.45 15.53
N ALA A 70 -9.91 -7.56 14.45
CA ALA A 70 -9.89 -6.57 13.37
C ALA A 70 -11.26 -6.44 12.70
N TRP A 71 -12.00 -7.55 12.56
CA TRP A 71 -13.37 -7.52 12.06
C TRP A 71 -14.28 -6.70 12.98
N VAL A 72 -14.22 -6.95 14.29
CA VAL A 72 -15.01 -6.18 15.28
C VAL A 72 -14.69 -4.69 15.22
N GLN A 73 -13.40 -4.34 15.11
CA GLN A 73 -12.96 -2.94 15.00
C GLN A 73 -13.44 -2.29 13.70
N THR A 74 -13.34 -3.00 12.58
CA THR A 74 -13.82 -2.51 11.28
C THR A 74 -15.33 -2.35 11.28
N LYS A 75 -16.09 -3.32 11.81
CA LYS A 75 -17.54 -3.22 11.95
C LYS A 75 -17.95 -2.04 12.82
N SER A 76 -17.29 -1.86 13.96
CA SER A 76 -17.54 -0.73 14.86
C SER A 76 -17.33 0.60 14.14
N LEU A 77 -16.23 0.70 13.39
CA LEU A 77 -15.90 1.90 12.64
C LEU A 77 -16.97 2.25 11.59
N TYR A 78 -17.53 1.26 10.92
CA TYR A 78 -18.53 1.48 9.88
C TYR A 78 -19.98 1.30 10.37
N ALA A 79 -20.23 1.21 11.68
CA ALA A 79 -21.55 0.92 12.23
C ALA A 79 -22.65 1.92 11.83
N TYR A 80 -22.28 3.11 11.35
CA TYR A 80 -23.19 4.15 10.88
C TYR A 80 -23.74 3.88 9.47
N ILE A 81 -23.12 3.00 8.68
CA ILE A 81 -23.62 2.66 7.34
C ILE A 81 -24.52 1.42 7.50
N PRO A 82 -25.82 1.52 7.17
CA PRO A 82 -26.72 0.38 7.30
C PRO A 82 -26.35 -0.73 6.30
N ASN A 83 -26.42 -1.98 6.78
CA ASN A 83 -26.33 -3.20 5.96
C ASN A 83 -25.08 -3.30 5.06
N ILE A 84 -23.90 -2.88 5.53
CA ILE A 84 -22.65 -3.03 4.73
C ILE A 84 -22.32 -4.50 4.48
N PHE A 85 -22.54 -5.35 5.48
CA PHE A 85 -22.27 -6.77 5.39
C PHE A 85 -23.26 -7.57 6.19
N ASP A 86 -23.66 -8.71 5.65
CA ASP A 86 -24.19 -9.77 6.49
C ASP A 86 -23.04 -10.45 7.28
N LEU A 87 -23.39 -11.14 8.37
CA LEU A 87 -22.42 -11.81 9.24
C LEU A 87 -21.59 -12.89 8.52
N SER A 88 -22.17 -13.54 7.51
CA SER A 88 -21.54 -14.58 6.71
C SER A 88 -20.48 -14.00 5.76
N GLU A 89 -20.75 -12.85 5.13
CA GLU A 89 -19.79 -12.15 4.26
C GLU A 89 -18.59 -11.64 5.04
N ALA A 90 -18.87 -11.03 6.19
CA ALA A 90 -17.89 -10.61 7.17
C ALA A 90 -16.96 -11.77 7.57
N ARG A 91 -17.56 -12.89 7.99
CA ARG A 91 -16.82 -14.09 8.39
C ARG A 91 -15.96 -14.62 7.25
N ARG A 92 -16.49 -14.62 6.03
CA ARG A 92 -15.77 -15.04 4.82
C ARG A 92 -14.55 -14.15 4.57
N ILE A 93 -14.72 -12.82 4.56
CA ILE A 93 -13.61 -11.86 4.41
C ILE A 93 -12.55 -12.08 5.49
N THR A 94 -12.95 -12.25 6.75
CA THR A 94 -12.01 -12.50 7.86
C THR A 94 -11.24 -13.81 7.68
N GLN A 95 -11.89 -14.88 7.19
CA GLN A 95 -11.21 -16.14 6.89
C GLN A 95 -10.18 -16.00 5.78
N PHE A 96 -10.47 -15.24 4.73
CA PHE A 96 -9.52 -15.00 3.66
C PHE A 96 -8.38 -14.08 4.10
N ALA A 97 -8.64 -13.06 4.92
CA ALA A 97 -7.60 -12.25 5.56
C ALA A 97 -6.66 -13.14 6.39
N PHE A 98 -7.20 -14.06 7.20
CA PHE A 98 -6.40 -15.02 7.95
C PHE A 98 -5.49 -15.87 7.05
N ARG A 99 -5.99 -16.34 5.90
CA ARG A 99 -5.19 -17.10 4.93
C ARG A 99 -4.03 -16.27 4.35
N VAL A 100 -4.27 -14.99 4.05
CA VAL A 100 -3.22 -14.06 3.60
C VAL A 100 -2.12 -13.94 4.65
N TYR A 101 -2.48 -13.66 5.91
CA TYR A 101 -1.49 -13.53 6.97
C TYR A 101 -0.79 -14.84 7.31
N LYS A 102 -1.48 -15.97 7.29
CA LYS A 102 -0.86 -17.28 7.46
C LYS A 102 0.22 -17.50 6.39
N LYS A 103 -0.11 -17.24 5.12
CA LYS A 103 0.85 -17.35 4.02
C LYS A 103 2.01 -16.37 4.18
N LEU A 104 1.75 -15.14 4.63
CA LEU A 104 2.78 -14.14 4.92
C LEU A 104 3.78 -14.64 5.96
N ILE A 105 3.30 -15.21 7.06
CA ILE A 105 4.15 -15.75 8.13
C ILE A 105 4.94 -16.97 7.63
N GLU A 106 4.35 -17.83 6.81
CA GLU A 106 5.08 -18.94 6.17
C GLU A 106 6.23 -18.44 5.29
N VAL A 107 6.01 -17.38 4.51
CA VAL A 107 7.07 -16.77 3.69
C VAL A 107 8.14 -16.16 4.60
N TYR A 108 7.74 -15.34 5.57
CA TYR A 108 8.66 -14.72 6.54
C TYR A 108 9.55 -15.75 7.26
N GLN A 109 8.97 -16.88 7.68
CA GLN A 109 9.70 -17.94 8.39
C GLN A 109 10.72 -18.65 7.49
N LYS A 110 10.38 -18.88 6.21
CA LYS A 110 11.29 -19.53 5.25
C LYS A 110 12.46 -18.66 4.86
N GLN A 111 12.34 -17.35 5.01
CA GLN A 111 13.33 -16.37 4.59
C GLN A 111 14.37 -16.21 5.69
N SER A 112 15.24 -17.21 5.79
CA SER A 112 16.34 -17.25 6.73
C SER A 112 17.63 -17.48 5.94
N PRO A 113 18.76 -16.87 6.35
CA PRO A 113 20.01 -17.06 5.63
C PRO A 113 20.43 -18.52 5.72
N SER A 114 21.00 -19.06 4.64
CA SER A 114 21.85 -20.24 4.79
C SER A 114 23.07 -19.87 5.65
N GLU A 115 23.67 -20.83 6.37
CA GLU A 115 24.84 -20.56 7.23
C GLU A 115 25.99 -19.88 6.47
N ASP A 116 26.07 -20.07 5.15
CA ASP A 116 27.06 -19.44 4.26
C ASP A 116 26.68 -18.02 3.78
N GLU A 117 25.39 -17.66 3.71
CA GLU A 117 24.91 -16.35 3.19
C GLU A 117 24.76 -15.27 4.26
N ALA A 118 24.65 -15.66 5.53
CA ALA A 118 24.43 -14.77 6.68
C ALA A 118 25.49 -13.67 6.83
N LEU A 119 26.66 -13.83 6.21
CA LEU A 119 27.80 -12.91 6.28
C LEU A 119 27.93 -11.98 5.07
N THR A 120 27.04 -12.06 4.07
CA THR A 120 27.10 -11.13 2.94
C THR A 120 26.45 -9.79 3.31
N LYS A 121 27.16 -8.68 3.04
CA LYS A 121 26.68 -7.30 3.25
C LYS A 121 25.32 -7.02 2.57
N GLN A 122 24.98 -7.81 1.54
CA GLN A 122 23.72 -7.75 0.81
C GLN A 122 22.54 -8.40 1.56
N TRP A 123 22.76 -9.54 2.25
CA TRP A 123 21.74 -10.12 3.12
C TRP A 123 21.47 -9.24 4.34
N LEU A 124 22.53 -8.65 4.92
CA LEU A 124 22.41 -7.71 6.04
C LEU A 124 21.71 -6.40 5.67
N THR A 125 21.68 -6.01 4.39
CA THR A 125 20.94 -4.81 3.95
C THR A 125 19.48 -5.13 3.59
N ALA A 126 19.18 -6.35 3.15
CA ALA A 126 17.82 -6.83 2.93
C ALA A 126 17.18 -7.50 4.17
N TYR A 127 17.96 -7.74 5.22
CA TYR A 127 17.63 -8.49 6.44
C TYR A 127 16.80 -9.77 6.20
N GLY A 128 17.06 -10.48 5.10
CA GLY A 128 16.29 -11.68 4.74
C GLY A 128 14.83 -11.38 4.35
N MET A 129 14.59 -10.29 3.63
CA MET A 129 13.42 -10.20 2.76
C MET A 129 13.71 -10.92 1.43
N PRO A 130 12.76 -11.72 0.89
CA PRO A 130 12.87 -12.21 -0.47
C PRO A 130 12.88 -11.03 -1.44
N THR A 131 13.28 -11.28 -2.68
CA THR A 131 13.08 -10.28 -3.72
C THR A 131 11.60 -9.89 -3.79
N ILE A 132 11.33 -8.64 -4.19
CA ILE A 132 9.94 -8.15 -4.23
C ILE A 132 9.06 -8.99 -5.17
N GLN A 133 9.66 -9.52 -6.24
CA GLN A 133 9.00 -10.45 -7.16
C GLN A 133 8.62 -11.77 -6.48
N GLU A 134 9.54 -12.39 -5.74
CA GLU A 134 9.26 -13.64 -5.03
C GLU A 134 8.20 -13.44 -3.95
N LEU A 135 8.24 -12.32 -3.22
CA LEU A 135 7.20 -11.99 -2.24
C LEU A 135 5.83 -11.83 -2.91
N ALA A 136 5.76 -11.06 -4.00
CA ALA A 136 4.54 -10.85 -4.76
C ALA A 136 4.00 -12.18 -5.29
N TYR A 137 4.84 -13.00 -5.93
CA TYR A 137 4.45 -14.29 -6.47
C TYR A 137 3.96 -15.26 -5.39
N ALA A 138 4.63 -15.31 -4.24
CA ALA A 138 4.25 -16.21 -3.15
C ALA A 138 2.90 -15.86 -2.50
N LEU A 139 2.51 -14.58 -2.51
CA LEU A 139 1.27 -14.07 -1.92
C LEU A 139 0.15 -13.85 -2.93
N GLU A 140 0.45 -13.75 -4.23
CA GLU A 140 -0.53 -13.45 -5.27
C GLU A 140 -1.77 -14.37 -5.21
N PRO A 141 -1.66 -15.70 -5.11
CA PRO A 141 -2.85 -16.56 -5.09
C PRO A 141 -3.78 -16.27 -3.90
N THR A 142 -3.25 -15.99 -2.71
CA THR A 142 -4.07 -15.70 -1.54
C THR A 142 -4.65 -14.29 -1.58
N LEU A 143 -3.90 -13.33 -2.12
CA LEU A 143 -4.34 -11.94 -2.28
C LEU A 143 -5.42 -11.79 -3.35
N LEU A 144 -5.33 -12.51 -4.47
CA LEU A 144 -6.37 -12.53 -5.51
C LEU A 144 -7.68 -13.05 -4.94
N VAL A 145 -7.66 -14.22 -4.29
CA VAL A 145 -8.86 -14.81 -3.70
C VAL A 145 -9.41 -13.93 -2.59
N PHE A 146 -8.54 -13.27 -1.80
CA PHE A 146 -8.98 -12.27 -0.84
C PHE A 146 -9.69 -11.11 -1.55
N GLN A 147 -9.12 -10.55 -2.62
CA GLN A 147 -9.76 -9.48 -3.38
C GLN A 147 -11.09 -9.91 -3.98
N GLU A 148 -11.20 -11.07 -4.60
CA GLU A 148 -12.45 -11.59 -5.19
C GLU A 148 -13.65 -11.60 -4.21
N GLN A 149 -13.40 -11.54 -2.91
CA GLN A 149 -14.47 -11.43 -1.91
C GLN A 149 -15.30 -10.15 -2.07
N HIS A 150 -14.75 -9.06 -2.62
CA HIS A 150 -15.52 -7.86 -2.91
C HIS A 150 -16.57 -8.13 -4.01
N ILE A 151 -16.20 -8.88 -5.07
CA ILE A 151 -17.11 -9.29 -6.14
C ILE A 151 -18.21 -10.19 -5.56
N ALA A 152 -17.83 -11.16 -4.72
CA ALA A 152 -18.76 -12.09 -4.08
C ALA A 152 -19.76 -11.40 -3.13
N SER A 153 -19.41 -10.24 -2.57
CA SER A 153 -20.30 -9.47 -1.70
C SER A 153 -21.38 -8.70 -2.45
N LYS A 154 -21.23 -8.50 -3.78
CA LYS A 154 -22.09 -7.65 -4.62
C LYS A 154 -22.25 -6.21 -4.12
N ASP A 155 -21.47 -5.82 -3.11
CA ASP A 155 -21.43 -4.49 -2.54
C ASP A 155 -19.98 -4.01 -2.56
N TRP A 156 -19.71 -3.04 -3.41
CA TRP A 156 -18.36 -2.55 -3.57
C TRP A 156 -17.80 -1.79 -2.36
N ARG A 157 -18.65 -1.36 -1.42
CA ARG A 157 -18.22 -0.80 -0.12
C ARG A 157 -17.40 -1.82 0.67
N SER A 158 -17.53 -3.11 0.33
CA SER A 158 -16.74 -4.17 0.92
C SER A 158 -15.24 -4.03 0.70
N LEU A 159 -14.81 -3.36 -0.37
CA LEU A 159 -13.39 -3.16 -0.65
C LEU A 159 -12.73 -2.22 0.37
N GLY A 160 -13.43 -1.15 0.78
CA GLY A 160 -12.96 -0.25 1.84
C GLY A 160 -12.90 -0.94 3.20
N PHE A 161 -13.84 -1.85 3.45
CA PHE A 161 -13.82 -2.71 4.62
C PHE A 161 -12.62 -3.66 4.62
N MET A 162 -12.36 -4.32 3.48
CA MET A 162 -11.26 -5.29 3.35
C MET A 162 -9.89 -4.67 3.58
N THR A 163 -9.63 -3.47 3.03
CA THR A 163 -8.36 -2.77 3.28
C THR A 163 -8.25 -2.33 4.75
N THR A 164 -9.36 -1.94 5.37
CA THR A 164 -9.39 -1.59 6.80
C THR A 164 -9.18 -2.79 7.71
N GLN A 165 -9.76 -3.93 7.34
CA GLN A 165 -9.57 -5.21 8.02
C GLN A 165 -8.08 -5.58 8.07
N LEU A 166 -7.36 -5.45 6.96
CA LEU A 166 -5.92 -5.67 6.92
C LEU A 166 -5.17 -4.66 7.79
N ASN A 167 -5.52 -3.37 7.71
CA ASN A 167 -4.89 -2.33 8.55
C ASN A 167 -5.01 -2.64 10.06
N PHE A 168 -6.21 -2.98 10.54
CA PHE A 168 -6.40 -3.34 11.95
C PHE A 168 -5.71 -4.65 12.30
N THR A 169 -5.68 -5.62 11.38
CA THR A 169 -4.95 -6.88 11.61
C THR A 169 -3.45 -6.62 11.75
N ASN A 170 -2.86 -5.79 10.88
CA ASN A 170 -1.47 -5.33 10.97
C ASN A 170 -1.17 -4.71 12.34
N LYS A 171 -2.02 -3.78 12.80
CA LYS A 171 -1.86 -3.14 14.12
C LYS A 171 -1.91 -4.14 15.27
N LEU A 172 -2.84 -5.09 15.23
CA LEU A 172 -2.97 -6.11 16.27
C LEU A 172 -1.77 -7.08 16.28
N ILE A 173 -1.23 -7.42 15.11
CA ILE A 173 0.01 -8.20 14.98
C ILE A 173 1.18 -7.40 15.59
N ILE A 174 1.40 -6.16 15.15
CA ILE A 174 2.51 -5.31 15.60
C ILE A 174 2.52 -5.14 17.13
N LYS A 175 1.35 -4.99 17.75
CA LYS A 175 1.20 -4.89 19.22
C LYS A 175 1.71 -6.11 19.98
N LYS A 176 1.81 -7.28 19.34
CA LYS A 176 2.33 -8.53 19.95
C LYS A 176 3.84 -8.69 19.78
N LEU A 177 4.46 -7.89 18.93
CA LEU A 177 5.87 -8.02 18.56
C LEU A 177 6.76 -7.13 19.42
N LYS A 178 7.99 -7.62 19.67
CA LYS A 178 9.12 -6.86 20.18
C LYS A 178 9.61 -5.85 19.12
N PRO A 179 10.37 -4.80 19.50
CA PRO A 179 10.89 -3.83 18.55
C PRO A 179 11.66 -4.44 17.37
N THR A 180 12.58 -5.37 17.61
CA THR A 180 13.36 -6.07 16.56
C THR A 180 12.49 -6.93 15.65
N GLU A 181 11.50 -7.64 16.21
CA GLU A 181 10.52 -8.39 15.43
C GLU A 181 9.65 -7.46 14.56
N ARG A 182 9.31 -6.26 15.05
CA ARG A 182 8.58 -5.25 14.26
C ARG A 182 9.42 -4.72 13.11
N VAL A 183 10.71 -4.53 13.32
CA VAL A 183 11.66 -4.14 12.26
C VAL A 183 11.66 -5.21 11.16
N LEU A 184 11.79 -6.49 11.52
CA LEU A 184 11.89 -7.57 10.54
C LEU A 184 10.57 -7.92 9.84
N LEU A 185 9.45 -7.96 10.57
CA LEU A 185 8.14 -8.35 10.02
C LEU A 185 7.32 -7.15 9.49
N GLY A 186 7.63 -5.94 9.93
CA GLY A 186 6.93 -4.71 9.51
C GLY A 186 6.87 -4.51 7.98
N PRO A 187 7.98 -4.68 7.24
CA PRO A 187 8.00 -4.60 5.78
C PRO A 187 7.02 -5.56 5.09
N TYR A 188 6.91 -6.80 5.58
CA TYR A 188 5.98 -7.79 5.06
C TYR A 188 4.51 -7.40 5.30
N LEU A 189 4.20 -6.86 6.49
CA LEU A 189 2.86 -6.38 6.82
C LEU A 189 2.47 -5.16 5.96
N LYS A 190 3.42 -4.23 5.77
CA LYS A 190 3.27 -3.07 4.87
C LYS A 190 3.05 -3.51 3.43
N PHE A 191 3.82 -4.50 2.95
CA PHE A 191 3.68 -5.07 1.61
C PHE A 191 2.26 -5.58 1.38
N VAL A 192 1.72 -6.41 2.29
CA VAL A 192 0.34 -6.95 2.14
C VAL A 192 -0.71 -5.84 2.06
N GLU A 193 -0.58 -4.80 2.90
CA GLU A 193 -1.52 -3.68 2.90
C GLU A 193 -1.43 -2.84 1.61
N GLU A 194 -0.22 -2.55 1.13
CA GLU A 194 -0.05 -1.81 -0.12
C GLU A 194 -0.44 -2.64 -1.34
N GLN A 195 -0.12 -3.93 -1.38
CA GLN A 195 -0.34 -4.79 -2.55
C GLN A 195 -1.82 -4.95 -2.89
N VAL A 196 -2.71 -4.84 -1.89
CA VAL A 196 -4.16 -4.85 -2.15
C VAL A 196 -4.71 -3.50 -2.63
N ALA A 197 -4.03 -2.40 -2.33
CA ALA A 197 -4.54 -1.04 -2.58
C ALA A 197 -3.87 -0.38 -3.79
N ILE A 198 -2.58 -0.64 -4.01
CA ILE A 198 -1.72 0.12 -4.90
C ILE A 198 -1.18 -0.80 -6.00
N PRO A 199 -1.29 -0.42 -7.29
CA PRO A 199 -0.94 -1.29 -8.41
C PRO A 199 0.57 -1.31 -8.73
N TRP A 200 1.45 -1.35 -7.71
CA TRP A 200 2.90 -1.22 -7.91
C TRP A 200 3.51 -2.26 -8.85
N GLN A 201 3.08 -3.52 -8.75
CA GLN A 201 3.54 -4.57 -9.67
C GLN A 201 3.18 -4.25 -11.13
N ARG A 202 1.98 -3.70 -11.38
CA ARG A 202 1.56 -3.30 -12.73
C ARG A 202 2.32 -2.07 -13.22
N VAL A 203 2.62 -1.10 -12.33
CA VAL A 203 3.51 0.03 -12.66
C VAL A 203 4.86 -0.48 -13.15
N CYS A 204 5.46 -1.44 -12.44
CA CYS A 204 6.74 -2.02 -12.83
C CYS A 204 6.64 -2.71 -14.20
N VAL A 205 5.61 -3.53 -14.42
CA VAL A 205 5.44 -4.25 -15.70
C VAL A 205 5.12 -3.31 -16.86
N ALA A 206 4.41 -2.21 -16.63
CA ALA A 206 4.12 -1.23 -17.68
C ALA A 206 5.41 -0.63 -18.28
N GLY A 207 6.52 -0.65 -17.53
CA GLY A 207 7.86 -0.29 -18.02
C GLY A 207 8.37 -1.15 -19.18
N VAL A 208 7.78 -2.32 -19.47
CA VAL A 208 8.18 -3.19 -20.60
C VAL A 208 8.05 -2.49 -21.97
N LYS A 209 7.17 -1.50 -22.08
CA LYS A 209 6.92 -0.73 -23.31
C LYS A 209 7.92 0.41 -23.52
N HIS A 210 8.86 0.59 -22.60
CA HIS A 210 9.72 1.77 -22.55
C HIS A 210 11.19 1.38 -22.50
N GLU A 211 12.00 2.09 -23.27
CA GLU A 211 13.46 2.07 -23.11
C GLU A 211 13.87 2.93 -21.91
N LEU A 212 15.01 2.62 -21.29
CA LEU A 212 15.57 3.40 -20.17
C LEU A 212 15.80 4.88 -20.52
N SER A 213 16.00 5.20 -21.80
CA SER A 213 16.22 6.54 -22.32
C SER A 213 14.93 7.35 -22.52
N SER A 214 13.77 6.69 -22.57
CA SER A 214 12.48 7.36 -22.79
C SER A 214 12.18 8.38 -21.69
N ALA A 215 11.50 9.46 -22.04
CA ALA A 215 11.24 10.54 -21.10
C ALA A 215 10.25 10.11 -20.01
N GLU A 216 9.23 9.34 -20.39
CA GLU A 216 8.22 8.76 -19.52
C GLU A 216 8.85 7.83 -18.49
N PHE A 217 9.74 6.93 -18.92
CA PHE A 217 10.43 6.03 -18.01
C PHE A 217 11.31 6.80 -17.02
N ARG A 218 12.17 7.71 -17.51
CA ARG A 218 13.07 8.47 -16.64
C ARG A 218 12.32 9.30 -15.61
N LEU A 219 11.19 9.89 -16.00
CA LEU A 219 10.31 10.59 -15.06
C LEU A 219 9.75 9.64 -13.99
N VAL A 220 9.25 8.46 -14.37
CA VAL A 220 8.72 7.50 -13.39
C VAL A 220 9.82 6.94 -12.49
N GLU A 221 11.02 6.69 -13.04
CA GLU A 221 12.21 6.29 -12.30
C GLU A 221 12.59 7.33 -11.23
N GLU A 222 12.57 8.61 -11.58
CA GLU A 222 12.84 9.72 -10.66
C GLU A 222 11.76 9.84 -9.57
N MET A 223 10.50 9.67 -9.95
CA MET A 223 9.37 9.98 -9.07
C MET A 223 8.95 8.83 -8.15
N LEU A 224 9.24 7.56 -8.49
CA LEU A 224 8.92 6.42 -7.63
C LEU A 224 9.53 6.54 -6.22
N PRO A 225 10.84 6.83 -6.07
CA PRO A 225 11.46 7.04 -4.77
C PRO A 225 10.97 8.30 -4.05
N ALA A 226 10.57 9.33 -4.80
CA ALA A 226 10.06 10.58 -4.23
C ALA A 226 8.65 10.45 -3.65
N ALA A 227 7.86 9.47 -4.09
CA ALA A 227 6.42 9.36 -3.80
C ALA A 227 6.04 9.40 -2.30
N PRO A 228 6.76 8.72 -1.37
CA PRO A 228 6.47 8.81 0.06
C PRO A 228 6.64 10.23 0.61
N SER A 229 7.69 10.93 0.19
CA SER A 229 7.97 12.30 0.65
C SER A 229 7.00 13.32 0.06
N ILE A 230 6.50 13.09 -1.17
CA ILE A 230 5.39 13.87 -1.76
C ILE A 230 4.11 13.65 -0.94
N ALA A 231 3.76 12.39 -0.66
CA ALA A 231 2.58 12.07 0.14
C ALA A 231 2.65 12.72 1.53
N GLN A 232 3.81 12.72 2.18
CA GLN A 232 4.00 13.38 3.47
C GLN A 232 3.85 14.91 3.37
N ALA A 233 4.43 15.54 2.35
CA ALA A 233 4.33 16.99 2.14
C ALA A 233 2.87 17.41 1.90
N VAL A 234 2.16 16.67 1.05
CA VAL A 234 0.73 16.89 0.77
C VAL A 234 -0.12 16.69 2.03
N TYR A 235 0.12 15.64 2.80
CA TYR A 235 -0.58 15.41 4.07
C TYR A 235 -0.35 16.55 5.06
N ASN A 236 0.90 17.02 5.22
CA ASN A 236 1.20 18.17 6.07
C ASN A 236 0.47 19.42 5.59
N ARG A 237 0.38 19.63 4.28
CA ARG A 237 -0.38 20.74 3.70
C ARG A 237 -1.88 20.64 3.99
N PHE A 238 -2.46 19.43 4.01
CA PHE A 238 -3.85 19.26 4.44
C PHE A 238 -4.06 19.58 5.92
N LEU A 239 -3.10 19.32 6.80
CA LEU A 239 -3.20 19.72 8.20
C LEU A 239 -3.27 21.25 8.36
N GLU A 240 -2.57 21.98 7.49
CA GLU A 240 -2.60 23.46 7.47
C GLU A 240 -3.90 24.00 6.85
N LEU A 241 -4.35 23.41 5.74
CA LEU A 241 -5.52 23.88 4.99
C LEU A 241 -6.85 23.49 5.66
N LEU A 242 -6.86 22.35 6.37
CA LEU A 242 -8.05 21.73 6.93
C LEU A 242 -7.84 21.33 8.41
N PRO A 243 -7.44 22.26 9.30
CA PRO A 243 -7.03 21.94 10.68
C PRO A 243 -8.15 21.29 11.51
N GLU A 244 -9.40 21.67 11.23
CA GLU A 244 -10.60 21.17 11.91
C GLU A 244 -11.27 20.00 11.18
N TYR A 245 -10.65 19.47 10.12
CA TYR A 245 -11.22 18.33 9.42
C TYR A 245 -11.27 17.11 10.33
N ARG A 246 -12.46 16.53 10.37
CA ARG A 246 -12.77 15.33 11.13
C ARG A 246 -13.60 14.40 10.28
N SER A 247 -13.09 13.18 10.12
CA SER A 247 -13.80 12.05 9.56
C SER A 247 -14.44 11.21 10.67
N HIS A 248 -15.21 10.18 10.29
CA HIS A 248 -15.68 9.16 11.23
C HIS A 248 -14.56 8.41 11.96
N ARG A 249 -13.35 8.37 11.38
CA ARG A 249 -12.16 7.76 12.00
C ARG A 249 -11.44 8.67 13.00
N GLY A 250 -11.81 9.96 13.06
CA GLY A 250 -11.12 10.96 13.86
C GLY A 250 -10.63 12.15 13.04
N PHE A 251 -9.79 12.97 13.66
CA PHE A 251 -9.15 14.13 13.07
C PHE A 251 -8.05 13.72 12.08
N LEU A 252 -7.71 14.59 11.12
CA LEU A 252 -6.58 14.32 10.20
C LEU A 252 -5.28 13.99 10.94
N ARG A 253 -5.03 14.68 12.07
CA ARG A 253 -3.84 14.49 12.92
C ARG A 253 -3.79 13.15 13.67
N ASP A 254 -4.90 12.40 13.72
CA ASP A 254 -4.93 11.13 14.40
C ASP A 254 -4.13 10.11 13.57
N SER A 255 -3.25 9.33 14.21
CA SER A 255 -2.28 8.46 13.52
C SER A 255 -2.92 7.50 12.51
N ASP A 256 -4.13 7.03 12.82
CA ASP A 256 -4.88 6.08 12.00
C ASP A 256 -5.45 6.75 10.73
N VAL A 257 -5.82 8.02 10.84
CA VAL A 257 -6.29 8.82 9.70
C VAL A 257 -5.09 9.23 8.85
N ALA A 258 -3.99 9.66 9.48
CA ALA A 258 -2.74 9.98 8.82
C ALA A 258 -2.22 8.82 7.96
N HIS A 259 -2.16 7.61 8.52
CA HIS A 259 -1.72 6.41 7.82
C HIS A 259 -2.57 6.12 6.57
N SER A 260 -3.91 6.17 6.70
CA SER A 260 -4.81 5.95 5.56
C SER A 260 -4.64 7.03 4.49
N CYS A 261 -4.53 8.29 4.92
CA CYS A 261 -4.37 9.44 4.04
C CYS A 261 -3.07 9.33 3.21
N ILE A 262 -1.94 9.06 3.87
CA ILE A 262 -0.64 8.90 3.21
C ILE A 262 -0.65 7.70 2.26
N ARG A 263 -1.26 6.57 2.65
CA ARG A 263 -1.40 5.40 1.76
C ARG A 263 -2.19 5.77 0.51
N ASP A 264 -3.31 6.46 0.67
CA ASP A 264 -4.16 6.85 -0.46
C ASP A 264 -3.41 7.85 -1.37
N LEU A 265 -2.64 8.80 -0.82
CA LEU A 265 -1.77 9.68 -1.62
C LEU A 265 -0.72 8.91 -2.43
N ASN A 266 -0.14 7.84 -1.87
CA ASN A 266 0.75 6.95 -2.62
C ASN A 266 -0.01 6.16 -3.70
N MET A 267 -1.25 5.73 -3.42
CA MET A 267 -2.10 5.04 -4.39
C MET A 267 -2.36 5.93 -5.61
N PHE A 268 -2.77 7.18 -5.41
CA PHE A 268 -3.03 8.13 -6.51
C PHE A 268 -1.78 8.37 -7.36
N GLN A 269 -0.61 8.53 -6.74
CA GLN A 269 0.66 8.65 -7.46
C GLN A 269 0.97 7.41 -8.31
N ALA A 270 0.80 6.20 -7.76
CA ALA A 270 1.01 4.96 -8.50
C ALA A 270 0.09 4.85 -9.72
N TYR A 271 -1.17 5.24 -9.59
CA TYR A 271 -2.11 5.27 -10.72
C TYR A 271 -1.72 6.33 -11.77
N LEU A 272 -1.20 7.50 -11.36
CA LEU A 272 -0.69 8.50 -12.30
C LEU A 272 0.50 7.96 -13.10
N TRP A 273 1.47 7.32 -12.44
CA TRP A 273 2.62 6.69 -13.10
C TRP A 273 2.21 5.56 -14.03
N LEU A 274 1.22 4.77 -13.62
CA LEU A 274 0.65 3.74 -14.46
C LEU A 274 -0.01 4.33 -15.72
N CYS A 275 -0.75 5.43 -15.58
CA CYS A 275 -1.36 6.10 -16.73
C CYS A 275 -0.31 6.63 -17.71
N LEU A 276 0.78 7.20 -17.20
CA LEU A 276 1.90 7.68 -18.01
C LEU A 276 2.58 6.52 -18.77
N LEU A 277 2.94 5.44 -18.08
CA LEU A 277 3.61 4.29 -18.70
C LEU A 277 2.69 3.53 -19.69
N GLU A 278 1.38 3.49 -19.44
CA GLU A 278 0.43 2.86 -20.35
C GLU A 278 -0.07 3.80 -21.46
N ALA A 279 0.35 5.07 -21.45
CA ALA A 279 -0.14 6.13 -22.33
C ALA A 279 -1.68 6.23 -22.35
N SER A 280 -2.31 6.08 -21.18
CA SER A 280 -3.77 5.98 -21.07
C SER A 280 -4.28 6.44 -19.71
N ILE A 281 -5.40 7.18 -19.69
CA ILE A 281 -6.11 7.54 -18.45
C ILE A 281 -6.97 6.40 -17.89
N ALA A 282 -7.10 5.30 -18.64
CA ALA A 282 -7.99 4.19 -18.30
C ALA A 282 -7.78 3.60 -16.89
N PRO A 283 -6.54 3.44 -16.35
CA PRO A 283 -6.35 2.94 -14.99
C PRO A 283 -7.08 3.78 -13.94
N ILE A 284 -7.05 5.11 -14.06
CA ILE A 284 -7.76 5.99 -13.14
C ILE A 284 -9.27 5.94 -13.42
N GLN A 285 -9.68 6.08 -14.67
CA GLN A 285 -11.09 6.17 -15.04
C GLN A 285 -11.88 4.89 -14.70
N GLN A 286 -11.29 3.71 -14.92
CA GLN A 286 -11.98 2.42 -14.81
C GLN A 286 -11.79 1.77 -13.44
N GLU A 287 -10.75 2.14 -12.67
CA GLU A 287 -10.43 1.48 -11.42
C GLU A 287 -10.43 2.43 -10.22
N LEU A 288 -9.65 3.52 -10.28
CA LEU A 288 -9.50 4.43 -9.13
C LEU A 288 -10.76 5.30 -8.92
N LEU A 289 -11.33 5.87 -9.98
CA LEU A 289 -12.50 6.74 -9.87
C LEU A 289 -13.73 6.01 -9.28
N PRO A 290 -14.09 4.79 -9.74
CA PRO A 290 -15.14 4.01 -9.09
C PRO A 290 -14.83 3.74 -7.62
N LEU A 291 -13.58 3.39 -7.29
CA LEU A 291 -13.15 3.19 -5.90
C LEU A 291 -13.39 4.44 -5.04
N CYS A 292 -12.98 5.61 -5.54
CA CYS A 292 -13.16 6.87 -4.83
C CYS A 292 -14.63 7.24 -4.67
N ALA A 293 -15.45 7.15 -5.73
CA ALA A 293 -16.88 7.44 -5.67
C ALA A 293 -17.57 6.61 -4.58
N MET A 294 -17.25 5.32 -4.52
CA MET A 294 -17.82 4.38 -3.54
C MET A 294 -17.41 4.71 -2.10
N VAL A 295 -16.15 5.13 -1.89
CA VAL A 295 -15.67 5.53 -0.57
C VAL A 295 -16.29 6.87 -0.16
N VAL A 296 -16.41 7.84 -1.07
CA VAL A 296 -16.98 9.16 -0.78
C VAL A 296 -18.46 9.05 -0.43
N GLU A 297 -19.26 8.35 -1.24
CA GLU A 297 -20.68 8.12 -0.96
C GLU A 297 -20.88 7.23 0.28
N GLY A 298 -20.11 6.14 0.38
CA GLY A 298 -20.30 5.14 1.44
C GLY A 298 -19.82 5.61 2.81
N VAL A 299 -18.69 6.31 2.88
CA VAL A 299 -18.00 6.68 4.14
C VAL A 299 -18.29 8.12 4.55
N ASN A 300 -19.07 8.86 3.74
CA ASN A 300 -19.44 10.25 3.94
C ASN A 300 -18.21 11.12 4.25
N ILE A 301 -17.18 10.97 3.40
CA ILE A 301 -15.98 11.81 3.45
C ILE A 301 -16.41 13.22 3.10
N LYS A 302 -16.04 14.21 3.93
CA LYS A 302 -16.46 15.58 3.67
C LYS A 302 -15.76 16.13 2.43
N TRP A 303 -16.51 16.94 1.69
CA TRP A 303 -16.14 17.40 0.37
C TRP A 303 -14.88 18.27 0.34
N GLU A 304 -14.57 19.00 1.43
CA GLU A 304 -13.44 19.93 1.47
C GLU A 304 -12.09 19.22 1.27
N LEU A 305 -11.99 17.96 1.74
CA LEU A 305 -10.81 17.14 1.52
C LEU A 305 -10.75 16.67 0.06
N THR A 306 -11.85 16.17 -0.51
CA THR A 306 -11.90 15.65 -1.88
C THR A 306 -11.69 16.72 -2.94
N GLU A 307 -12.12 17.96 -2.69
CA GLU A 307 -11.91 19.10 -3.59
C GLU A 307 -10.43 19.47 -3.70
N LYS A 308 -9.75 19.56 -2.56
CA LYS A 308 -8.34 19.98 -2.50
C LYS A 308 -7.39 18.84 -2.77
N TRP A 309 -7.84 17.59 -2.64
CA TRP A 309 -6.99 16.41 -2.67
C TRP A 309 -6.09 16.35 -3.90
N TRP A 310 -6.73 16.35 -5.07
CA TRP A 310 -6.03 16.20 -6.34
C TRP A 310 -5.20 17.44 -6.69
N GLN A 311 -5.72 18.63 -6.36
CA GLN A 311 -5.02 19.89 -6.61
C GLN A 311 -3.69 19.93 -5.84
N VAL A 312 -3.73 19.74 -4.51
CA VAL A 312 -2.54 19.83 -3.67
C VAL A 312 -1.53 18.73 -4.03
N LEU A 313 -2.00 17.52 -4.35
CA LEU A 313 -1.13 16.45 -4.82
C LEU A 313 -0.45 16.80 -6.15
N THR A 314 -1.22 17.34 -7.10
CA THR A 314 -0.69 17.73 -8.42
C THR A 314 0.31 18.86 -8.29
N ASP A 315 0.02 19.88 -7.49
CA ASP A 315 0.91 21.02 -7.26
C ASP A 315 2.26 20.56 -6.67
N GLU A 316 2.22 19.65 -5.69
CA GLU A 316 3.43 19.11 -5.08
C GLU A 316 4.22 18.20 -6.04
N ILE A 317 3.54 17.40 -6.88
CA ILE A 317 4.23 16.61 -7.91
C ILE A 317 4.90 17.53 -8.92
N LEU A 318 4.17 18.52 -9.43
CA LEU A 318 4.68 19.44 -10.44
C LEU A 318 5.80 20.32 -9.88
N SER A 319 5.79 20.68 -8.59
CA SER A 319 6.87 21.47 -7.98
C SER A 319 8.23 20.75 -8.00
N ARG A 320 8.24 19.42 -8.10
CA ARG A 320 9.45 18.58 -8.02
C ARG A 320 10.01 18.12 -9.35
N VAL A 321 9.35 18.41 -10.46
CA VAL A 321 9.79 17.97 -11.79
C VAL A 321 10.25 19.13 -12.67
N THR A 322 11.12 18.84 -13.64
CA THR A 322 11.60 19.84 -14.61
C THR A 322 10.46 20.39 -15.48
N PRO A 323 10.61 21.58 -16.09
CA PRO A 323 9.60 22.13 -17.00
C PRO A 323 9.19 21.18 -18.14
N GLU A 324 10.11 20.40 -18.68
CA GLU A 324 9.85 19.42 -19.74
C GLU A 324 8.99 18.27 -19.21
N ASN A 325 9.31 17.75 -18.02
CA ASN A 325 8.53 16.71 -17.37
C ASN A 325 7.14 17.20 -16.95
N LYS A 326 6.97 18.50 -16.62
CA LYS A 326 5.64 19.10 -16.40
C LYS A 326 4.77 18.96 -17.64
N GLN A 327 5.31 19.23 -18.83
CA GLN A 327 4.56 19.13 -20.08
C GLN A 327 4.09 17.70 -20.35
N LEU A 328 4.88 16.69 -19.97
CA LEU A 328 4.47 15.28 -20.07
C LEU A 328 3.32 14.93 -19.12
N LEU A 329 3.28 15.51 -17.92
CA LEU A 329 2.27 15.20 -16.90
C LEU A 329 0.96 15.96 -17.08
N LEU A 330 1.01 17.20 -17.58
CA LEU A 330 -0.16 18.09 -17.69
C LEU A 330 -1.40 17.42 -18.33
N PRO A 331 -1.29 16.70 -19.47
CA PRO A 331 -2.45 16.04 -20.08
C PRO A 331 -3.11 15.03 -19.15
N TYR A 332 -2.33 14.30 -18.35
CA TYR A 332 -2.87 13.33 -17.39
C TYR A 332 -3.46 14.04 -16.19
N THR A 333 -2.75 15.02 -15.61
CA THR A 333 -3.22 15.67 -14.38
C THR A 333 -4.50 16.47 -14.58
N GLN A 334 -4.64 17.12 -15.75
CA GLN A 334 -5.87 17.81 -16.15
C GLN A 334 -7.02 16.83 -16.39
N GLN A 335 -6.77 15.71 -17.09
CA GLN A 335 -7.80 14.68 -17.29
C GLN A 335 -8.27 14.04 -15.98
N VAL A 336 -7.36 13.78 -15.05
CA VAL A 336 -7.75 13.27 -13.72
C VAL A 336 -8.63 14.30 -13.00
N GLN A 337 -8.23 15.58 -13.00
CA GLN A 337 -9.01 16.64 -12.38
C GLN A 337 -10.44 16.69 -12.94
N GLU A 338 -10.58 16.66 -14.26
CA GLU A 338 -11.88 16.64 -14.94
C GLU A 338 -12.69 15.39 -14.60
N LEU A 339 -12.07 14.21 -14.57
CA LEU A 339 -12.73 12.95 -14.20
C LEU A 339 -13.29 12.97 -12.78
N PHE A 340 -12.53 13.49 -11.82
CA PHE A 340 -12.98 13.63 -10.43
C PHE A 340 -14.07 14.70 -10.30
N TRP A 341 -13.97 15.80 -11.05
CA TRP A 341 -15.00 16.83 -11.13
C TRP A 341 -16.32 16.29 -11.72
N GLN A 342 -16.27 15.55 -12.83
CA GLN A 342 -17.45 14.88 -13.40
C GLN A 342 -17.98 13.76 -12.49
N GLY A 343 -17.08 13.06 -11.79
CA GLY A 343 -17.43 12.09 -10.76
C GLY A 343 -18.30 12.74 -9.69
N ARG A 344 -17.85 13.87 -9.13
CA ARG A 344 -18.61 14.68 -8.16
C ARG A 344 -20.03 14.99 -8.63
N HIS A 345 -20.17 15.55 -9.83
CA HIS A 345 -21.50 15.93 -10.34
C HIS A 345 -22.46 14.74 -10.45
N ARG A 346 -21.95 13.56 -10.82
CA ARG A 346 -22.76 12.34 -10.94
C ARG A 346 -23.30 11.83 -9.59
N LEU A 347 -22.60 12.11 -8.49
CA LEU A 347 -23.04 11.75 -7.14
C LEU A 347 -24.02 12.78 -6.55
N GLY A 348 -24.54 13.71 -7.38
CA GLY A 348 -25.59 14.65 -6.98
C GLY A 348 -25.12 15.89 -6.23
N TYR A 349 -23.80 16.14 -6.17
CA TYR A 349 -23.25 17.33 -5.53
C TYR A 349 -23.29 18.51 -6.53
N GLN A 350 -24.13 19.51 -6.25
CA GLN A 350 -24.12 20.82 -6.91
C GLN A 350 -23.30 21.82 -6.09
N GLU A 351 -22.74 22.83 -6.75
CA GLU A 351 -21.79 23.82 -6.19
C GLU A 351 -22.27 24.52 -4.92
#